data_AF-A0A2L2NRY8-F1
#
_entry.id   AF-A0A2L2NRY8-F1
#
_cell.length_a   1.000
_cell.length_b   1.000
_cell.length_c   1.000
_cell.angle_alpha   90.00
_cell.angle_beta   90.00
_cell.angle_gamma   90.00
#
_symmetry.space_group_name_H-M   'P 1'
#
loop_
_entity.id
_entity.type
_entity.pdbx_description
1 polymer ?
#
loop_
_entity_poly.entity_id
_entity_poly.type
_entity_poly.pdbx_seq_one_letter_code
_entity_poly.pdbx_strand_id
1 'polypeptide(L)'
;MSKLTTDEEEKMGNRNQQVHKLISTAIKTHTFSFTAHAVTQSMHRCLVSEDVFYSVLNGSVLEEQQDLNRAPRFIVCGRTKTGMRLNTVWAYNERNGWATLISLFSPDASRWNKSHIRRR
;
A
#
# COMPACT_ATOMS: atom_id res chain seq x y z
N MET A 1 20.84 -13.73 6.82
CA MET A 1 19.62 -13.49 6.03
C MET A 1 18.92 -14.83 5.81
N SER A 2 17.90 -15.13 6.61
CA SER A 2 17.10 -16.35 6.43
C SER A 2 16.36 -16.28 5.09
N LYS A 3 16.37 -17.37 4.31
CA LYS A 3 15.47 -17.55 3.16
C LYS A 3 14.14 -18.05 3.73
N LEU A 4 13.05 -17.37 3.39
CA LEU A 4 11.70 -17.82 3.72
C LEU A 4 11.45 -19.17 3.03
N THR A 5 10.70 -20.05 3.67
CA THR A 5 10.31 -21.34 3.07
C THR A 5 9.19 -21.14 2.05
N THR A 6 9.02 -22.07 1.11
CA THR A 6 7.95 -22.02 0.08
C THR A 6 6.55 -21.82 0.69
N ASP A 7 6.30 -22.43 1.86
CA ASP A 7 5.04 -22.29 2.59
C ASP A 7 4.81 -20.89 3.16
N GLU A 8 5.88 -20.18 3.56
CA GLU A 8 5.79 -18.80 4.06
C GLU A 8 5.54 -17.81 2.91
N GLU A 9 6.12 -18.06 1.74
CA GLU A 9 5.88 -17.25 0.54
C GLU A 9 4.42 -17.38 0.06
N GLU A 10 3.86 -18.59 0.04
CA GLU A 10 2.45 -18.81 -0.32
C GLU A 10 1.48 -18.18 0.71
N LYS A 11 1.74 -18.34 2.01
CA LYS A 11 0.94 -17.70 3.06
C LYS A 11 0.97 -16.18 2.97
N MET A 12 2.15 -15.60 2.72
CA MET A 12 2.30 -14.16 2.54
C MET A 12 1.60 -13.65 1.27
N GLY A 13 1.66 -14.41 0.17
CA GLY A 13 0.90 -14.14 -1.06
C GLY A 13 -0.60 -14.06 -0.80
N ASN A 14 -1.15 -15.03 -0.07
CA ASN A 14 -2.56 -15.06 0.30
C ASN A 14 -2.96 -13.89 1.24
N ARG A 15 -2.10 -13.54 2.20
CA ARG A 15 -2.34 -12.38 3.10
C ARG A 15 -2.34 -11.06 2.34
N ASN A 16 -1.36 -10.84 1.46
CA ASN A 16 -1.25 -9.62 0.66
C ASN A 16 -2.47 -9.43 -0.25
N GLN A 17 -2.94 -10.50 -0.89
CA GLN A 17 -4.15 -10.47 -1.72
C GLN A 17 -5.40 -10.17 -0.89
N GLN A 18 -5.53 -10.78 0.29
CA GLN A 18 -6.66 -10.53 1.18
C GLN A 18 -6.67 -9.08 1.68
N VAL A 19 -5.53 -8.54 2.11
CA VAL A 19 -5.46 -7.16 2.59
C VAL A 19 -5.69 -6.16 1.46
N HIS A 20 -5.18 -6.42 0.25
CA HIS A 20 -5.48 -5.59 -0.92
C HIS A 20 -6.98 -5.50 -1.17
N LYS A 21 -7.71 -6.62 -1.07
CA LYS A 21 -9.18 -6.66 -1.19
C LYS A 21 -9.86 -5.84 -0.10
N LEU A 22 -9.38 -5.91 1.14
CA LEU A 22 -9.93 -5.15 2.26
C LEU A 22 -9.76 -3.64 2.08
N ILE A 23 -8.54 -3.18 1.76
CA ILE A 23 -8.27 -1.76 1.48
C ILE A 23 -9.07 -1.28 0.26
N SER A 24 -9.14 -2.08 -0.80
CA SER A 24 -9.93 -1.76 -1.99
C SER A 24 -11.42 -1.66 -1.69
N THR A 25 -11.93 -2.50 -0.80
CA THR A 25 -13.33 -2.44 -0.33
C THR A 25 -13.56 -1.14 0.43
N ALA A 26 -12.69 -0.81 1.37
CA ALA A 26 -12.80 0.42 2.15
C ALA A 26 -12.80 1.69 1.29
N ILE A 27 -11.98 1.73 0.23
CA ILE A 27 -12.00 2.82 -0.76
C ILE A 27 -13.36 2.90 -1.47
N LYS A 28 -13.88 1.76 -1.96
CA LYS A 28 -15.15 1.71 -2.70
C LYS A 28 -16.36 2.05 -1.82
N THR A 29 -16.30 1.75 -0.53
CA THR A 29 -17.38 2.03 0.44
C THR A 29 -17.18 3.35 1.19
N HIS A 30 -16.19 4.16 0.81
CA HIS A 30 -15.86 5.42 1.46
C HIS A 30 -15.54 5.30 2.97
N THR A 31 -15.07 4.15 3.43
CA THR A 31 -14.62 3.92 4.82
C THR A 31 -13.12 4.09 4.93
N PHE A 32 -12.63 5.29 4.61
CA PHE A 32 -11.21 5.62 4.68
C PHE A 32 -10.93 7.00 5.29
N SER A 33 -9.68 7.22 5.68
CA SER A 33 -9.20 8.53 6.14
C SER A 33 -7.75 8.76 5.72
N PHE A 34 -7.36 10.02 5.56
CA PHE A 34 -5.98 10.40 5.24
C PHE A 34 -5.37 11.11 6.45
N THR A 35 -4.16 10.74 6.82
CA THR A 35 -3.42 11.51 7.83
C THR A 35 -3.00 12.87 7.26
N ALA A 36 -2.75 13.86 8.12
CA ALA A 36 -2.23 15.16 7.71
C ALA A 36 -0.92 15.02 6.89
N HIS A 37 -0.07 14.06 7.26
CA HIS A 37 1.17 13.78 6.52
C HIS A 37 0.89 13.31 5.09
N ALA A 38 -0.04 12.38 4.89
CA ALA A 38 -0.45 11.92 3.57
C ALA A 38 -1.07 13.04 2.72
N VAL A 39 -1.87 13.92 3.34
CA VAL A 39 -2.44 15.09 2.66
C VAL A 39 -1.33 16.02 2.16
N THR A 40 -0.42 16.44 3.03
CA THR A 40 0.73 17.29 2.66
C THR A 40 1.56 16.65 1.54
N GLN A 41 1.84 15.35 1.63
CA GLN A 41 2.60 14.63 0.60
C GLN A 41 1.87 14.52 -0.75
N SER A 42 0.54 14.43 -0.75
CA SER A 42 -0.28 14.44 -1.97
C SER A 42 -0.19 15.79 -2.65
N MET A 43 -0.35 16.87 -1.89
CA MET A 43 -0.29 18.24 -2.39
C MET A 43 1.06 18.57 -3.03
N HIS A 44 2.17 18.22 -2.38
CA HIS A 44 3.51 18.43 -2.95
C HIS A 44 3.76 17.68 -4.26
N ARG A 45 2.95 16.66 -4.57
CA ARG A 45 3.07 15.84 -5.79
C ARG A 45 1.96 16.12 -6.80
N CYS A 46 1.11 17.12 -6.54
CA CYS A 46 -0.07 17.41 -7.34
C CYS A 46 -0.98 16.18 -7.54
N LEU A 47 -1.08 15.32 -6.53
CA LEU A 47 -1.93 14.13 -6.56
C LEU A 47 -3.28 14.45 -5.92
N VAL A 48 -4.35 14.17 -6.66
CA VAL A 48 -5.71 14.16 -6.10
C VAL A 48 -6.05 12.78 -5.54
N SER A 49 -7.12 12.71 -4.75
CA SER A 49 -7.53 11.45 -4.11
C SER A 49 -7.80 10.33 -5.12
N GLU A 50 -8.33 10.69 -6.29
CA GLU A 50 -8.65 9.80 -7.39
C GLU A 50 -7.41 9.14 -7.99
N ASP A 51 -6.26 9.83 -8.02
CA ASP A 51 -5.00 9.24 -8.47
C ASP A 51 -4.50 8.18 -7.49
N VAL A 52 -4.62 8.48 -6.20
CA VAL A 52 -4.27 7.55 -5.11
C VAL A 52 -5.17 6.31 -5.17
N PHE A 53 -6.49 6.50 -5.29
CA PHE A 53 -7.45 5.40 -5.36
C PHE A 53 -7.25 4.56 -6.61
N TYR A 54 -7.07 5.19 -7.77
CA TYR A 54 -6.80 4.46 -9.01
C TYR A 54 -5.53 3.61 -8.88
N SER A 55 -4.47 4.16 -8.28
CA SER A 55 -3.24 3.43 -8.01
C SER A 55 -3.45 2.23 -7.08
N VAL A 56 -4.21 2.39 -5.99
CA VAL A 56 -4.44 1.31 -5.04
C VAL A 56 -5.34 0.22 -5.64
N LEU A 57 -6.43 0.60 -6.30
CA LEU A 57 -7.41 -0.32 -6.87
C LEU A 57 -6.84 -1.18 -8.01
N ASN A 58 -5.82 -0.68 -8.72
CA ASN A 58 -5.12 -1.40 -9.79
C ASN A 58 -3.71 -1.87 -9.37
N GLY A 59 -3.38 -1.73 -8.09
CA GLY A 59 -2.07 -2.07 -7.54
C GLY A 59 -2.04 -3.41 -6.82
N SER A 60 -0.93 -3.66 -6.13
CA SER A 60 -0.72 -4.85 -5.30
C SER A 60 -0.04 -4.46 -3.98
N VAL A 61 -0.34 -5.19 -2.90
CA VAL A 61 0.42 -5.09 -1.65
C VAL A 61 1.79 -5.74 -1.86
N LEU A 62 2.86 -4.98 -1.61
CA LEU A 62 4.24 -5.43 -1.71
C LEU A 62 4.76 -6.01 -0.40
N GLU A 63 4.39 -5.38 0.71
CA GLU A 63 4.99 -5.64 2.01
C GLU A 63 3.96 -5.36 3.12
N GLU A 64 3.90 -6.27 4.09
CA GLU A 64 3.28 -6.04 5.39
C GLU A 64 4.39 -5.75 6.41
N GLN A 65 4.31 -4.58 7.05
CA GLN A 65 5.21 -4.16 8.11
C GLN A 65 4.47 -4.27 9.43
N GLN A 66 4.84 -5.29 10.20
CA GLN A 66 4.34 -5.46 11.57
C GLN A 66 4.99 -4.43 12.50
N ASP A 67 4.18 -3.90 13.42
CA ASP A 67 4.61 -3.03 14.50
C ASP A 67 3.98 -3.58 15.78
N LEU A 68 4.81 -3.97 16.75
CA LEU A 68 4.38 -4.64 17.98
C LEU A 68 3.30 -3.85 18.75
N ASN A 69 3.26 -2.53 18.57
CA ASN A 69 2.37 -1.64 19.33
C ASN A 69 1.29 -0.98 18.48
N ARG A 70 1.19 -1.32 17.19
CA ARG A 70 0.27 -0.64 16.24
C ARG A 70 -0.34 -1.61 15.26
N ALA A 71 -1.41 -1.18 14.60
CA ALA A 71 -1.95 -1.91 13.46
C ALA A 71 -0.85 -2.09 12.39
N PRO A 72 -0.79 -3.26 11.73
CA PRO A 72 0.16 -3.50 10.66
C PRO A 72 0.01 -2.47 9.56
N ARG A 73 1.14 -2.12 8.94
CA ARG A 73 1.19 -1.18 7.82
C ARG A 73 1.44 -1.94 6.54
N PHE A 74 0.74 -1.56 5.48
CA PHE A 74 0.79 -2.25 4.19
C PHE A 74 1.26 -1.27 3.13
N ILE A 75 2.30 -1.67 2.40
CA ILE A 75 2.79 -0.91 1.25
C ILE A 75 2.05 -1.40 0.01
N VAL A 76 1.20 -0.57 -0.56
CA VAL A 76 0.54 -0.83 -1.84
C VAL A 76 1.27 -0.07 -2.94
N CYS A 77 1.71 -0.79 -3.97
CA CYS A 77 2.33 -0.23 -5.16
C CYS A 77 1.38 -0.31 -6.34
N GLY A 78 1.23 0.80 -7.04
CA GLY A 78 0.44 0.88 -8.26
C GLY A 78 0.91 2.01 -9.16
N ARG A 79 0.00 2.43 -10.04
CA ARG A 79 0.22 3.55 -10.96
C ARG A 79 -1.00 4.45 -10.98
N THR A 80 -0.78 5.76 -11.08
CA THR A 80 -1.84 6.73 -11.37
C THR A 80 -2.40 6.50 -12.79
N LYS A 81 -3.51 7.17 -13.12
CA LYS A 81 -4.07 7.14 -14.48
C LYS A 81 -3.07 7.62 -15.54
N THR A 82 -2.18 8.54 -15.17
CA THR A 82 -1.10 9.07 -16.02
C THR A 82 0.12 8.15 -16.11
N GLY A 83 0.10 7.00 -15.44
CA GLY A 83 1.17 5.99 -15.49
C GLY A 83 2.30 6.22 -14.48
N MET A 84 2.23 7.28 -13.67
CA MET A 84 3.21 7.56 -12.61
C MET A 84 3.16 6.46 -11.55
N ARG A 85 4.33 5.90 -11.19
CA ARG A 85 4.41 4.90 -10.12
C ARG A 85 4.17 5.57 -8.78
N LEU A 86 3.36 4.93 -7.94
CA LEU A 86 3.02 5.45 -6.62
C LEU A 86 2.99 4.32 -5.60
N ASN A 87 3.76 4.48 -4.53
CA ASN A 87 3.68 3.65 -3.35
C ASN A 87 2.86 4.39 -2.29
N THR A 88 1.95 3.67 -1.66
CA THR A 88 1.10 4.19 -0.58
C THR A 88 1.23 3.27 0.64
N VAL A 89 1.21 3.86 1.83
CA VAL A 89 1.30 3.14 3.09
C VAL A 89 -0.04 3.24 3.79
N TRP A 90 -0.67 2.09 4.03
CA TRP A 90 -1.99 2.00 4.63
C TRP A 90 -1.93 1.26 5.97
N ALA A 91 -2.76 1.67 6.92
CA ALA A 91 -3.19 0.79 7.99
C ALA A 91 -4.64 0.39 7.72
N TYR A 92 -4.99 -0.86 8.04
CA TYR A 92 -6.36 -1.35 7.95
C TYR A 92 -6.82 -1.85 9.32
N ASN A 93 -7.98 -1.37 9.76
CA ASN A 93 -8.58 -1.81 11.01
C ASN A 93 -9.67 -2.85 10.71
N GLU A 94 -9.34 -4.12 10.93
CA GLU A 94 -10.25 -5.24 10.68
C GLU A 94 -11.52 -5.21 11.55
N ARG A 95 -11.52 -4.49 12.68
CA ARG A 95 -12.69 -4.42 13.59
C ARG A 95 -13.81 -3.53 13.07
N ASN A 96 -13.48 -2.50 12.30
CA ASN A 96 -14.46 -1.50 11.83
C ASN A 96 -14.38 -1.23 10.31
N GLY A 97 -13.48 -1.90 9.59
CA GLY A 97 -13.37 -1.78 8.14
C GLY A 97 -12.76 -0.46 7.65
N TRP A 98 -12.14 0.33 8.53
CA TRP A 98 -11.52 1.59 8.14
C TRP A 98 -10.10 1.40 7.60
N ALA A 99 -9.83 2.01 6.45
CA ALA A 99 -8.49 2.12 5.89
C ALA A 99 -7.92 3.53 6.10
N THR A 100 -6.73 3.65 6.68
CA THR A 100 -6.07 4.94 6.91
C THR A 100 -4.82 5.05 6.04
N LEU A 101 -4.79 6.03 5.15
CA LEU A 101 -3.61 6.38 4.37
C LEU A 101 -2.63 7.18 5.24
N ILE A 102 -1.49 6.56 5.53
CA ILE A 102 -0.45 7.12 6.42
C ILE A 102 0.53 7.98 5.63
N SER A 103 0.99 7.50 4.48
CA SER A 103 2.02 8.18 3.69
C SER A 103 2.01 7.69 2.25
N LEU A 104 2.61 8.46 1.35
CA LEU A 104 2.81 8.10 -0.05
C LEU A 104 4.14 8.64 -0.57
N PHE A 105 4.75 7.89 -1.47
CA PHE A 105 6.05 8.21 -2.05
C PHE A 105 6.19 7.59 -3.44
N SER A 106 7.00 8.22 -4.28
CA SER A 106 7.40 7.62 -5.55
C SER A 106 8.43 6.51 -5.25
N PRO A 107 8.28 5.30 -5.80
CA PRO A 107 9.31 4.28 -5.64
C PRO A 107 10.60 4.78 -6.26
N ASP A 108 11.66 4.83 -5.46
CA ASP A 108 12.99 5.22 -5.91
C ASP A 108 13.45 4.28 -7.04
N ALA A 109 13.71 4.82 -8.23
CA ALA A 109 14.09 4.04 -9.40
C ALA A 109 15.38 3.22 -9.18
N SER A 110 16.22 3.63 -8.21
CA SER A 110 17.44 2.91 -7.86
C SER A 110 17.20 1.64 -7.02
N ARG A 111 16.09 1.58 -6.26
CA ARG A 111 15.83 0.54 -5.24
C ARG A 111 14.89 -0.58 -5.69
N TRP A 112 14.17 -0.42 -6.79
CA TRP A 112 13.09 -1.33 -7.20
C TRP A 112 13.23 -1.77 -8.66
N ASN A 113 13.43 -3.07 -8.89
CA ASN A 113 13.50 -3.68 -10.22
C ASN A 113 12.13 -3.60 -10.92
N LYS A 114 12.08 -3.81 -12.24
CA LYS A 114 10.81 -3.94 -13.01
C LYS A 114 9.84 -5.00 -12.45
N SER A 115 10.31 -5.91 -11.58
CA SER A 115 9.56 -7.01 -10.96
C SER A 115 9.10 -6.76 -9.51
N HIS A 116 9.18 -5.54 -8.97
CA HIS A 116 8.72 -5.21 -7.60
C HIS A 116 9.48 -5.87 -6.43
N ILE A 117 10.67 -6.42 -6.67
CA ILE A 117 11.53 -6.97 -5.62
C ILE A 117 12.53 -5.90 -5.16
N ARG A 118 12.63 -5.69 -3.84
CA ARG A 118 13.60 -4.78 -3.20
C ARG A 118 15.02 -5.34 -3.37
N ARG A 119 15.99 -4.51 -3.82
CA ARG A 119 17.41 -4.87 -3.74
C ARG A 119 17.83 -5.02 -2.27
N ARG A 120 18.39 -6.18 -1.92
CA ARG A 120 19.06 -6.44 -0.63
C ARG A 120 20.40 -5.72 -0.56
#